data_AF-A0A3N5MBC6-F1
#
_entry.id   AF-A0A3N5MBC6-F1
#
_cell.length_a   1.000
_cell.length_b   1.000
_cell.length_c   1.000
_cell.angle_alpha   90.00
_cell.angle_beta   90.00
_cell.angle_gamma   90.00
#
_symmetry.space_group_name_H-M   'P 1'
#
loop_
_entity.id
_entity.type
_entity.pdbx_description
1 polymer ?
#
loop_
_entity_poly.entity_id
_entity_poly.type
_entity_poly.pdbx_seq_one_letter_code
_entity_poly.pdbx_strand_id
1 'polypeptide(L)'
;MSFVVPVLVVWASVYTVAWADTIVYLVSACALAALMFMHGAIMFRRITETRKYQLRCAQVRRFLLEFVEGGAALTGVHPLVGPVPRVRDGVRDRARDAHGAARATAGRGRPGRRRVALVADDRGRARLARLPARRRRGRQTAAPWPAAVTAPALAAEAAAAASAAEAPAPAAVTGQARERPRPPHVFVPRPPRNAVDTVLAFPFVRLVLAYVLVLWAGRAVVRRLTGPLYDVFDWVAGLFGGAYPPLPYPRLPDALLLIVVPFALYVPYVLLAERRRPSELGGGLKAAAELAAGAALGFGLFALIVAILAVAGAYEVLGTQSWTVLQWSAAAAAVSVREEIVFRGIVLRISEERLGTWLALLLSSLWFGLVHMDNPNAGLWEGLAIAVFAGPLLGACYLATRRLWLAIGAHALWNLAEGGIFGTTVSGYEVPGILVSRMSGPEWLSGGAFGPEASWVTLGVTLTASAILLAIAARRGYLRPPRLRRRLAPDGPWAGDGERAQGA
;
A
#
# COMPACT_ATOMS: atom_id res chain seq x y z
N MET A 1 59.65 -2.51 20.67
CA MET A 1 59.13 -2.16 19.32
C MET A 1 59.19 -3.31 18.33
N SER A 2 60.22 -4.17 18.34
CA SER A 2 60.48 -5.19 17.31
C SER A 2 59.37 -6.22 17.02
N PHE A 3 58.40 -6.39 17.93
CA PHE A 3 57.27 -7.32 17.76
C PHE A 3 55.98 -6.66 17.22
N VAL A 4 55.86 -5.34 17.34
CA VAL A 4 54.61 -4.61 17.00
C VAL A 4 54.52 -4.33 15.50
N VAL A 5 55.64 -3.98 14.85
CA VAL A 5 55.68 -3.65 13.43
C VAL A 5 55.31 -4.86 12.54
N PRO A 6 55.84 -6.09 12.76
CA PRO A 6 55.45 -7.25 11.96
C PRO A 6 53.96 -7.59 12.09
N VAL A 7 53.41 -7.51 13.30
CA VAL A 7 51.98 -7.77 13.56
C VAL A 7 51.09 -6.76 12.84
N LEU A 8 51.43 -5.47 12.85
CA LEU A 8 50.69 -4.44 12.12
C LEU A 8 50.77 -4.62 10.60
N VAL A 9 51.91 -5.05 10.06
CA VAL A 9 52.08 -5.34 8.62
C VAL A 9 51.24 -6.55 8.20
N VAL A 10 51.26 -7.64 8.98
CA VAL A 10 50.41 -8.82 8.71
C VAL A 10 48.93 -8.46 8.84
N TRP A 11 48.55 -7.74 9.91
CA TRP A 11 47.16 -7.30 10.14
C TRP A 11 46.65 -6.41 9.00
N ALA A 12 47.45 -5.43 8.56
CA ALA A 12 47.10 -4.57 7.43
C ALA A 12 47.00 -5.36 6.11
N SER A 13 47.87 -6.35 5.89
CA SER A 13 47.86 -7.20 4.69
C SER A 13 46.65 -8.13 4.64
N VAL A 14 46.26 -8.73 5.77
CA VAL A 14 45.03 -9.54 5.87
C VAL A 14 43.80 -8.66 5.68
N TYR A 15 43.79 -7.45 6.24
CA TYR A 15 42.70 -6.49 6.03
C TYR A 15 42.58 -6.07 4.55
N THR A 16 43.66 -5.69 3.87
CA THR A 16 43.58 -5.23 2.46
C THR A 16 43.11 -6.33 1.51
N VAL A 17 43.51 -7.59 1.73
CA VAL A 17 43.00 -8.73 0.95
C VAL A 17 41.49 -8.94 1.21
N ALA A 18 41.05 -8.93 2.47
CA ALA A 18 39.62 -9.06 2.80
C ALA A 18 38.76 -7.91 2.21
N TRP A 19 39.31 -6.69 2.12
CA TRP A 19 38.66 -5.57 1.43
C TRP A 19 38.61 -5.77 -0.09
N ALA A 20 39.68 -6.28 -0.71
CA ALA A 20 39.70 -6.59 -2.14
C ALA A 20 38.64 -7.64 -2.49
N ASP A 21 38.58 -8.75 -1.74
CA ASP A 21 37.56 -9.79 -1.93
C ASP A 21 36.15 -9.24 -1.71
N THR A 22 35.93 -8.45 -0.66
CA THR A 22 34.61 -7.84 -0.40
C THR A 22 34.17 -6.91 -1.54
N ILE A 23 35.10 -6.13 -2.11
CA ILE A 23 34.81 -5.25 -3.26
C ILE A 23 34.55 -6.08 -4.52
N VAL A 24 35.33 -7.12 -4.80
CA VAL A 24 35.10 -8.03 -5.93
C VAL A 24 33.74 -8.74 -5.80
N TYR A 25 33.38 -9.23 -4.62
CA TYR A 25 32.05 -9.79 -4.36
C TYR A 25 30.94 -8.76 -4.55
N LEU A 26 31.12 -7.52 -4.07
CA LEU A 26 30.13 -6.45 -4.23
C LEU A 26 29.93 -6.07 -5.70
N VAL A 27 31.01 -5.92 -6.47
CA VAL A 27 30.98 -5.63 -7.91
C VAL A 27 30.35 -6.78 -8.68
N SER A 28 30.74 -8.03 -8.40
CA SER A 28 30.17 -9.22 -9.02
C SER A 28 28.69 -9.42 -8.69
N ALA A 29 28.27 -9.19 -7.44
CA ALA A 29 26.86 -9.26 -7.04
C ALA A 29 26.02 -8.16 -7.70
N CYS A 30 26.53 -6.93 -7.78
CA CYS A 30 25.88 -5.84 -8.51
C CYS A 30 25.77 -6.14 -10.02
N ALA A 31 26.82 -6.69 -10.62
CA ALA A 31 26.84 -7.08 -12.03
C ALA A 31 25.88 -8.24 -12.32
N LEU A 32 25.84 -9.27 -11.47
CA LEU A 32 24.92 -10.40 -11.57
C LEU A 32 23.47 -9.94 -11.41
N ALA A 33 23.17 -9.09 -10.43
CA ALA A 33 21.85 -8.49 -10.27
C ALA A 33 21.45 -7.68 -11.51
N ALA A 34 22.33 -6.83 -12.04
CA ALA A 34 22.07 -6.06 -13.27
C ALA A 34 21.84 -6.96 -14.50
N LEU A 35 22.58 -8.06 -14.63
CA LEU A 35 22.39 -9.08 -15.67
C LEU A 35 21.05 -9.81 -15.53
N MET A 36 20.67 -10.19 -14.31
CA MET A 36 19.35 -10.80 -14.02
C MET A 36 18.21 -9.81 -14.26
N PHE A 37 18.38 -8.52 -13.93
CA PHE A 37 17.40 -7.48 -14.24
C PHE A 37 17.30 -7.21 -15.75
N MET A 38 18.39 -7.20 -16.51
CA MET A 38 18.34 -7.10 -17.97
C MET A 38 17.67 -8.32 -18.59
N HIS A 39 18.06 -9.55 -18.22
CA HIS A 39 17.40 -10.76 -18.71
C HIS A 39 15.92 -10.83 -18.32
N GLY A 40 15.58 -10.45 -17.08
CA GLY A 40 14.21 -10.34 -16.60
C GLY A 40 13.40 -9.30 -17.37
N ALA A 41 13.96 -8.13 -17.66
CA ALA A 41 13.31 -7.10 -18.48
C ALA A 41 13.14 -7.53 -19.94
N ILE A 42 14.13 -8.22 -20.52
CA ILE A 42 14.06 -8.75 -21.90
C ILE A 42 13.04 -9.90 -22.00
N MET A 43 13.03 -10.83 -21.04
CA MET A 43 12.00 -11.88 -20.91
C MET A 43 10.61 -11.28 -20.73
N PHE A 44 10.44 -10.36 -19.77
CA PHE A 44 9.16 -9.70 -19.50
C PHE A 44 8.67 -8.92 -20.73
N ARG A 45 9.55 -8.21 -21.43
CA ARG A 45 9.24 -7.55 -22.69
C ARG A 45 8.81 -8.55 -23.77
N ARG A 46 9.58 -9.62 -24.02
CA ARG A 46 9.21 -10.66 -24.98
C ARG A 46 7.87 -11.32 -24.65
N ILE A 47 7.62 -11.64 -23.38
CA ILE A 47 6.36 -12.25 -22.91
C ILE A 47 5.19 -11.28 -23.11
N THR A 48 5.34 -10.01 -22.70
CA THR A 48 4.29 -8.98 -22.84
C THR A 48 4.05 -8.56 -24.29
N GLU A 49 5.04 -8.64 -25.17
CA GLU A 49 4.88 -8.43 -26.62
C GLU A 49 4.20 -9.63 -27.33
N THR A 50 4.05 -10.79 -26.69
CA THR A 50 3.30 -11.90 -27.32
C THR A 50 1.81 -11.59 -27.46
N ARG A 51 1.29 -11.79 -28.67
CA ARG A 51 -0.15 -11.65 -29.00
C ARG A 51 -1.05 -12.47 -28.07
N LYS A 52 -0.58 -13.63 -27.61
CA LYS A 52 -1.29 -14.53 -26.68
C LYS A 52 -1.40 -13.96 -25.26
N TYR A 53 -0.37 -13.28 -24.76
CA TYR A 53 -0.41 -12.57 -23.48
C TYR A 53 -1.33 -11.35 -23.56
N GLN A 54 -1.19 -10.52 -24.60
CA GLN A 54 -2.05 -9.34 -24.82
C GLN A 54 -3.54 -9.71 -24.92
N LEU A 55 -3.88 -10.78 -25.64
CA LEU A 55 -5.26 -11.28 -25.71
C LEU A 55 -5.79 -11.75 -24.34
N ARG A 56 -4.99 -12.48 -23.56
CA ARG A 56 -5.37 -12.90 -22.20
C ARG A 56 -5.56 -11.71 -21.25
N CYS A 57 -4.66 -10.72 -21.29
CA CYS A 57 -4.82 -9.48 -20.53
C CYS A 57 -6.05 -8.68 -20.95
N ALA A 58 -6.38 -8.63 -22.25
CA ALA A 58 -7.60 -8.01 -22.73
C ALA A 58 -8.87 -8.74 -22.25
N GLN A 59 -8.87 -10.08 -22.27
CA GLN A 59 -9.97 -10.91 -21.75
C GLN A 59 -10.16 -10.74 -20.24
N VAL A 60 -9.08 -10.85 -19.44
CA VAL A 60 -9.13 -10.65 -17.99
C VAL A 60 -9.56 -9.22 -17.64
N ARG A 61 -9.06 -8.21 -18.36
CA ARG A 61 -9.49 -6.82 -18.18
C ARG A 61 -10.98 -6.63 -18.49
N ARG A 62 -11.50 -7.29 -19.53
CA ARG A 62 -12.92 -7.23 -19.91
C ARG A 62 -13.79 -7.89 -18.83
N PHE A 63 -13.44 -9.11 -18.41
CA PHE A 63 -14.12 -9.83 -17.33
C PHE A 63 -14.13 -9.03 -16.02
N LEU A 64 -13.01 -8.43 -15.62
CA LEU A 64 -12.93 -7.61 -14.40
C LEU A 64 -13.78 -6.33 -14.51
N LEU A 65 -13.89 -5.72 -15.70
CA LEU A 65 -14.78 -4.56 -15.90
C LEU A 65 -16.25 -4.99 -15.83
N GLU A 66 -16.63 -6.06 -16.52
CA GLU A 66 -18.01 -6.59 -16.51
C GLU A 66 -18.43 -7.06 -15.10
N PHE A 67 -17.52 -7.66 -14.32
CA PHE A 67 -17.74 -8.03 -12.91
C PHE A 67 -17.89 -6.80 -12.00
N VAL A 68 -17.05 -5.78 -12.18
CA VAL A 68 -17.10 -4.54 -11.38
C VAL A 68 -18.35 -3.71 -11.71
N GLU A 69 -18.75 -3.63 -12.99
CA GLU A 69 -19.96 -2.93 -13.43
C GLU A 69 -21.22 -3.67 -12.99
N GLY A 70 -21.26 -5.01 -13.08
CA GLY A 70 -22.35 -5.83 -12.56
C GLY A 70 -22.49 -5.75 -11.03
N GLY A 71 -21.37 -5.80 -10.30
CA GLY A 71 -21.35 -5.60 -8.85
C GLY A 71 -21.80 -4.19 -8.43
N ALA A 72 -21.43 -3.16 -9.19
CA ALA A 72 -21.87 -1.79 -8.96
C ALA A 72 -23.38 -1.61 -9.20
N ALA A 73 -23.96 -2.29 -10.20
CA ALA A 73 -25.39 -2.28 -10.47
C ALA A 73 -26.20 -2.95 -9.35
N LEU A 74 -25.69 -4.04 -8.76
CA LEU A 74 -26.33 -4.74 -7.64
C LEU A 74 -26.23 -3.97 -6.31
N THR A 75 -25.08 -3.37 -6.03
CA THR A 75 -24.80 -2.71 -4.73
C THR A 75 -25.11 -1.21 -4.71
N GLY A 76 -25.25 -0.56 -5.86
CA GLY A 76 -25.36 0.89 -5.98
C GLY A 76 -24.06 1.65 -5.68
N VAL A 77 -22.93 0.96 -5.51
CA VAL A 77 -21.63 1.56 -5.18
C VAL A 77 -20.56 0.99 -6.11
N HIS A 78 -19.97 1.85 -6.95
CA HIS A 78 -18.92 1.44 -7.87
C HIS A 78 -17.54 1.50 -7.18
N PRO A 79 -16.77 0.40 -7.11
CA PRO A 79 -15.51 0.32 -6.35
C PRO A 79 -14.47 1.42 -6.63
N LEU A 80 -14.45 1.97 -7.85
CA LEU A 80 -13.52 3.02 -8.28
C LEU A 80 -14.10 4.45 -8.26
N VAL A 81 -15.41 4.62 -8.07
CA VAL A 81 -16.10 5.91 -8.28
C VAL A 81 -17.02 6.29 -7.10
N GLY A 82 -17.30 5.37 -6.18
CA GLY A 82 -18.17 5.59 -5.02
C GLY A 82 -19.65 5.32 -5.33
N PRO A 83 -20.59 5.84 -4.51
CA PRO A 83 -22.02 5.66 -4.70
C PRO A 83 -22.46 6.13 -6.08
N VAL A 84 -23.07 5.23 -6.85
CA VAL A 84 -23.68 5.55 -8.14
C VAL A 84 -25.11 6.04 -7.85
N PRO A 85 -25.54 7.21 -8.34
CA PRO A 85 -26.91 7.65 -8.16
C PRO A 85 -27.87 6.58 -8.71
N ARG A 86 -28.76 6.04 -7.87
CA ARG A 86 -29.87 5.23 -8.36
C ARG A 86 -30.67 6.09 -9.31
N VAL A 87 -30.68 5.72 -10.60
CA VAL A 87 -31.58 6.32 -11.58
C VAL A 87 -32.99 6.06 -11.09
N ARG A 88 -33.69 7.13 -10.69
CA ARG A 88 -35.07 7.08 -10.22
C ARG A 88 -35.92 6.38 -11.29
N ASP A 89 -36.77 5.44 -10.89
CA ASP A 89 -37.57 4.62 -11.79
C ASP A 89 -38.51 5.46 -12.67
N GLY A 90 -38.03 5.80 -13.87
CA GLY A 90 -38.78 6.55 -14.89
C GLY A 90 -38.52 6.04 -16.32
N VAL A 91 -37.89 4.87 -16.45
CA VAL A 91 -37.48 4.29 -17.76
C VAL A 91 -38.23 2.99 -18.09
N ARG A 92 -39.02 2.43 -17.14
CA ARG A 92 -39.81 1.22 -17.40
C ARG A 92 -41.00 1.43 -18.36
N ASP A 93 -41.54 2.64 -18.47
CA ASP A 93 -42.65 2.92 -19.40
C ASP A 93 -42.18 3.24 -20.83
N ARG A 94 -41.07 3.99 -21.00
CA ARG A 94 -40.53 4.30 -22.34
C ARG A 94 -40.05 3.07 -23.12
N ALA A 95 -39.75 1.96 -22.44
CA ALA A 95 -39.43 0.69 -23.09
C ALA A 95 -40.68 -0.05 -23.62
N ARG A 96 -41.86 0.17 -23.02
CA ARG A 96 -43.13 -0.39 -23.52
C ARG A 96 -43.66 0.41 -24.71
N ASP A 97 -43.58 1.74 -24.67
CA ASP A 97 -43.99 2.60 -25.78
C ASP A 97 -43.16 2.36 -27.04
N ALA A 98 -41.84 2.16 -26.89
CA ALA A 98 -40.94 1.86 -28.01
C ALA A 98 -41.25 0.52 -28.71
N HIS A 99 -41.77 -0.49 -27.99
CA HIS A 99 -42.19 -1.76 -28.60
C HIS A 99 -43.62 -1.76 -29.14
N GLY A 100 -44.52 -0.91 -28.61
CA GLY A 100 -45.83 -0.66 -29.22
C GLY A 100 -45.71 0.09 -30.56
N ALA A 101 -44.95 1.19 -30.58
CA ALA A 101 -44.78 2.03 -31.78
C ALA A 101 -44.09 1.31 -32.95
N ALA A 102 -43.26 0.30 -32.67
CA ALA A 102 -42.55 -0.49 -33.69
C ALA A 102 -43.45 -1.49 -34.45
N ARG A 103 -44.67 -1.80 -33.98
CA ARG A 103 -45.63 -2.66 -34.71
C ARG A 103 -46.71 -1.88 -35.46
N ALA A 104 -47.00 -0.63 -35.10
CA ALA A 104 -48.00 0.19 -35.77
C ALA A 104 -47.48 0.95 -37.02
N THR A 105 -46.16 1.09 -37.19
CA THR A 105 -45.53 1.86 -38.28
C THR A 105 -44.99 1.01 -39.44
N ALA A 106 -45.33 -0.28 -39.48
CA ALA A 106 -45.07 -1.15 -40.63
C ALA A 106 -45.99 -0.87 -41.84
N GLY A 107 -46.97 0.02 -41.71
CA GLY A 107 -47.87 0.44 -42.78
C GLY A 107 -47.66 1.89 -43.22
N ARG A 108 -47.31 2.08 -44.50
CA ARG A 108 -47.35 3.32 -45.31
C ARG A 108 -46.15 4.30 -45.17
N GLY A 109 -45.37 4.44 -46.25
CA GLY A 109 -44.71 5.70 -46.63
C GLY A 109 -43.17 5.78 -46.55
N ARG A 110 -42.44 5.21 -47.52
CA ARG A 110 -41.00 5.51 -47.74
C ARG A 110 -40.81 6.76 -48.63
N PRO A 111 -40.05 7.80 -48.23
CA PRO A 111 -39.58 8.85 -49.13
C PRO A 111 -38.28 8.44 -49.85
N GLY A 112 -38.20 8.73 -51.14
CA GLY A 112 -37.20 8.19 -52.07
C GLY A 112 -35.72 8.48 -51.77
N ARG A 113 -34.89 7.43 -51.91
CA ARG A 113 -33.44 7.53 -52.06
C ARG A 113 -33.09 8.36 -53.30
N ARG A 114 -32.33 9.46 -53.14
CA ARG A 114 -31.64 10.11 -54.27
C ARG A 114 -30.54 9.16 -54.76
N ARG A 115 -30.74 8.54 -55.93
CA ARG A 115 -29.72 7.67 -56.54
C ARG A 115 -28.55 8.52 -57.03
N VAL A 116 -27.35 8.16 -56.59
CA VAL A 116 -26.08 8.65 -57.14
C VAL A 116 -25.26 7.38 -57.39
N ALA A 117 -24.81 7.16 -58.62
CA ALA A 117 -24.04 5.97 -58.98
C ALA A 117 -22.58 6.35 -59.18
N LEU A 118 -21.68 5.52 -58.64
CA LEU A 118 -20.26 5.50 -59.02
C LEU A 118 -20.15 4.75 -60.35
N VAL A 119 -19.60 5.41 -61.36
CA VAL A 119 -19.25 4.78 -62.63
C VAL A 119 -17.74 4.89 -62.78
N ALA A 120 -17.08 3.76 -63.03
CA ALA A 120 -15.67 3.71 -63.42
C ALA A 120 -15.58 3.75 -64.95
N ASP A 121 -14.57 4.43 -65.49
CA ASP A 121 -14.20 4.31 -66.90
C ASP A 121 -13.32 3.07 -67.16
N ASP A 122 -13.12 2.74 -68.43
CA ASP A 122 -12.32 1.59 -68.88
C ASP A 122 -10.81 1.73 -68.58
N ARG A 123 -10.39 2.77 -67.84
CA ARG A 123 -9.03 2.94 -67.30
C ARG A 123 -9.02 2.99 -65.76
N GLY A 124 -10.10 2.56 -65.11
CA GLY A 124 -10.14 2.25 -63.69
C GLY A 124 -10.28 3.45 -62.75
N ARG A 125 -10.79 4.60 -63.21
CA ARG A 125 -11.09 5.75 -62.34
C ARG A 125 -12.58 6.04 -62.25
N ALA A 126 -13.07 6.28 -61.04
CA ALA A 126 -14.50 6.37 -60.74
C ALA A 126 -14.99 7.78 -60.38
N ARG A 127 -16.16 8.18 -60.90
CA ARG A 127 -16.84 9.45 -60.60
C ARG A 127 -18.35 9.25 -60.32
N LEU A 128 -18.96 10.24 -59.66
CA LEU A 128 -20.37 10.25 -59.23
C LEU A 128 -21.21 11.22 -60.07
N ALA A 129 -22.36 10.77 -60.59
CA ALA A 129 -23.34 11.62 -61.32
C ALA A 129 -24.76 11.54 -60.71
N ARG A 130 -25.57 12.60 -60.88
CA ARG A 130 -26.91 12.79 -60.27
C ARG A 130 -28.01 13.01 -61.31
N LEU A 131 -29.24 12.58 -61.00
CA LEU A 131 -30.46 12.79 -61.81
C LEU A 131 -31.59 13.49 -60.99
N PRO A 132 -32.55 14.20 -61.64
CA PRO A 132 -33.49 15.13 -60.98
C PRO A 132 -34.83 14.52 -60.47
N ALA A 133 -35.67 15.33 -59.81
CA ALA A 133 -36.81 14.91 -58.96
C ALA A 133 -38.14 15.69 -59.19
N ARG A 134 -39.26 15.29 -58.54
CA ARG A 134 -40.56 16.03 -58.50
C ARG A 134 -41.21 16.08 -57.09
N ARG A 135 -42.18 17.00 -56.88
CA ARG A 135 -42.86 17.44 -55.62
C ARG A 135 -44.41 17.45 -55.75
N ARG A 136 -45.19 17.40 -54.63
CA ARG A 136 -46.29 18.37 -54.25
C ARG A 136 -47.11 18.12 -52.94
N ARG A 137 -47.94 19.13 -52.56
CA ARG A 137 -48.87 19.44 -51.41
C ARG A 137 -49.80 18.31 -50.89
N GLY A 138 -50.55 18.39 -49.75
CA GLY A 138 -50.68 19.39 -48.64
C GLY A 138 -52.14 19.61 -48.10
N ARG A 139 -52.33 20.21 -46.88
CA ARG A 139 -53.60 20.56 -46.10
C ARG A 139 -54.23 19.44 -45.22
N GLN A 140 -54.56 19.61 -43.90
CA GLN A 140 -55.65 20.33 -43.14
C GLN A 140 -57.05 19.63 -43.24
N THR A 141 -57.99 19.53 -42.25
CA THR A 141 -58.17 19.95 -40.80
C THR A 141 -59.49 19.35 -40.19
N ALA A 142 -59.64 19.11 -38.85
CA ALA A 142 -60.90 19.15 -38.03
C ALA A 142 -60.86 18.50 -36.60
N ALA A 143 -61.81 18.86 -35.72
CA ALA A 143 -62.17 18.29 -34.38
C ALA A 143 -63.69 17.89 -34.39
N PRO A 144 -64.44 17.41 -33.33
CA PRO A 144 -64.35 17.67 -31.87
C PRO A 144 -64.64 16.46 -30.90
N TRP A 145 -64.95 16.79 -29.62
CA TRP A 145 -65.11 15.99 -28.37
C TRP A 145 -66.52 15.37 -28.11
N PRO A 146 -66.73 14.45 -27.12
CA PRO A 146 -67.20 14.86 -25.76
C PRO A 146 -66.82 13.99 -24.51
N ALA A 147 -66.74 14.67 -23.34
CA ALA A 147 -67.19 14.30 -21.96
C ALA A 147 -66.86 12.94 -21.28
N ALA A 148 -66.92 12.77 -19.94
CA ALA A 148 -66.68 13.61 -18.75
C ALA A 148 -66.81 12.73 -17.48
N VAL A 149 -65.93 12.84 -16.48
CA VAL A 149 -66.13 12.31 -15.10
C VAL A 149 -65.53 13.31 -14.08
N THR A 150 -66.19 13.44 -12.94
CA THR A 150 -66.07 14.56 -11.97
C THR A 150 -65.02 14.36 -10.87
N ALA A 151 -64.51 15.47 -10.33
CA ALA A 151 -63.76 15.51 -9.06
C ALA A 151 -64.74 15.60 -7.87
N PRO A 152 -64.40 15.04 -6.70
CA PRO A 152 -63.72 15.86 -5.69
C PRO A 152 -62.69 15.08 -4.83
N ALA A 153 -61.41 15.29 -5.10
CA ALA A 153 -60.31 14.79 -4.25
C ALA A 153 -59.11 15.76 -4.18
N LEU A 154 -58.85 16.50 -5.27
CA LEU A 154 -57.68 17.38 -5.42
C LEU A 154 -57.77 18.71 -4.65
N ALA A 155 -58.92 19.05 -4.06
CA ALA A 155 -59.11 20.31 -3.34
C ALA A 155 -58.56 20.30 -1.90
N ALA A 156 -58.40 19.12 -1.29
CA ALA A 156 -57.92 19.00 0.09
C ALA A 156 -56.38 19.09 0.20
N GLU A 157 -55.65 18.48 -0.73
CA GLU A 157 -54.17 18.51 -0.74
C GLU A 157 -53.60 19.91 -1.03
N ALA A 158 -54.30 20.71 -1.85
CA ALA A 158 -53.86 22.06 -2.19
C ALA A 158 -53.85 23.03 -0.98
N ALA A 159 -54.76 22.84 -0.01
CA ALA A 159 -54.82 23.66 1.20
C ALA A 159 -53.69 23.32 2.19
N ALA A 160 -53.36 22.03 2.33
CA ALA A 160 -52.27 21.58 3.21
C ALA A 160 -50.87 22.01 2.69
N ALA A 161 -50.70 22.10 1.37
CA ALA A 161 -49.45 22.57 0.77
C ALA A 161 -49.18 24.08 1.00
N ALA A 162 -50.23 24.88 1.21
CA ALA A 162 -50.10 26.33 1.36
C ALA A 162 -49.62 26.76 2.77
N SER A 163 -50.05 26.07 3.84
CA SER A 163 -49.66 26.46 5.21
C SER A 163 -48.25 26.00 5.63
N ALA A 164 -47.58 25.18 4.80
CA ALA A 164 -46.19 24.77 5.02
C ALA A 164 -45.16 25.78 4.47
N ALA A 165 -45.61 26.83 3.77
CA ALA A 165 -44.75 27.80 3.09
C ALA A 165 -44.30 29.01 3.97
N GLU A 166 -44.84 29.17 5.18
CA GLU A 166 -44.54 30.28 6.10
C GLU A 166 -43.65 29.89 7.30
N ALA A 167 -42.92 28.77 7.21
CA ALA A 167 -41.84 28.50 8.16
C ALA A 167 -40.66 29.46 7.90
N PRO A 168 -40.14 30.18 8.91
CA PRO A 168 -39.00 31.08 8.71
C PRO A 168 -37.80 30.28 8.23
N ALA A 169 -37.16 30.75 7.16
CA ALA A 169 -36.02 30.07 6.56
C ALA A 169 -34.95 29.76 7.62
N PRO A 170 -34.46 28.52 7.74
CA PRO A 170 -33.38 28.21 8.66
C PRO A 170 -32.21 29.11 8.28
N ALA A 171 -31.74 29.90 9.26
CA ALA A 171 -30.69 30.87 9.05
C ALA A 171 -29.57 30.24 8.23
N ALA A 172 -29.09 30.96 7.21
CA ALA A 172 -27.99 30.51 6.38
C ALA A 172 -26.71 30.45 7.22
N VAL A 173 -26.57 29.38 7.99
CA VAL A 173 -25.30 28.92 8.53
C VAL A 173 -24.43 28.79 7.30
N THR A 174 -23.51 29.73 7.16
CA THR A 174 -22.38 29.65 6.26
C THR A 174 -21.54 28.48 6.72
N GLY A 175 -22.02 27.30 6.36
CA GLY A 175 -21.32 26.04 6.50
C GLY A 175 -20.06 26.18 5.68
N GLN A 176 -19.00 26.66 6.32
CA GLN A 176 -17.65 26.27 6.00
C GLN A 176 -17.73 24.75 5.84
N ALA A 177 -17.78 24.29 4.59
CA ALA A 177 -17.78 22.87 4.29
C ALA A 177 -16.51 22.36 4.95
N ARG A 178 -16.65 21.66 6.10
CA ARG A 178 -15.54 21.27 6.96
C ARG A 178 -14.48 20.69 6.05
N GLU A 179 -13.41 21.46 5.79
CA GLU A 179 -12.37 21.03 4.86
C GLU A 179 -11.93 19.68 5.39
N ARG A 180 -12.14 18.60 4.61
CA ARG A 180 -11.69 17.27 5.02
C ARG A 180 -10.20 17.45 5.29
N PRO A 181 -9.74 17.26 6.54
CA PRO A 181 -8.42 17.71 6.95
C PRO A 181 -7.43 17.09 5.99
N ARG A 182 -6.72 17.94 5.23
CA ARG A 182 -5.90 17.48 4.10
C ARG A 182 -4.99 16.37 4.64
N PRO A 183 -5.02 15.16 4.06
CA PRO A 183 -4.31 14.03 4.63
C PRO A 183 -2.86 14.46 4.77
N PRO A 184 -2.31 14.42 6.00
CA PRO A 184 -1.05 15.05 6.26
C PRO A 184 -0.01 14.35 5.37
N HIS A 185 0.69 15.16 4.57
CA HIS A 185 1.78 14.75 3.69
C HIS A 185 1.36 13.96 2.43
N VAL A 186 0.66 14.61 1.50
CA VAL A 186 0.79 14.25 0.08
C VAL A 186 2.20 14.66 -0.35
N PHE A 187 3.10 13.70 -0.53
CA PHE A 187 4.39 13.98 -1.16
C PHE A 187 4.14 14.41 -2.60
N VAL A 188 4.53 15.64 -2.89
CA VAL A 188 4.66 16.19 -4.23
C VAL A 188 6.16 16.26 -4.48
N PRO A 189 6.72 15.45 -5.40
CA PRO A 189 8.12 15.56 -5.78
C PRO A 189 8.41 17.00 -6.21
N ARG A 190 9.46 17.60 -5.62
CA ARG A 190 9.93 18.93 -6.04
C ARG A 190 10.53 18.82 -7.45
N PRO A 191 10.47 19.88 -8.28
CA PRO A 191 11.15 19.87 -9.56
C PRO A 191 12.67 19.64 -9.35
N PRO A 192 13.30 18.81 -10.19
CA PRO A 192 14.73 18.52 -10.07
C PRO A 192 15.56 19.77 -10.41
N ARG A 193 16.67 19.98 -9.68
CA ARG A 193 17.63 21.07 -9.95
C ARG A 193 18.79 20.62 -10.83
N ASN A 194 19.11 19.32 -10.83
CA ASN A 194 20.24 18.73 -11.54
C ASN A 194 19.94 17.28 -11.97
N ALA A 195 20.87 16.65 -12.68
CA ALA A 195 20.71 15.27 -13.16
C ALA A 195 20.49 14.25 -12.03
N VAL A 196 21.12 14.45 -10.86
CA VAL A 196 20.99 13.59 -9.68
C VAL A 196 19.56 13.65 -9.12
N ASP A 197 18.99 14.86 -8.97
CA ASP A 197 17.59 15.03 -8.57
C ASP A 197 16.62 14.35 -9.55
N THR A 198 16.91 14.40 -10.87
CA THR A 198 16.09 13.74 -11.89
C THR A 198 16.08 12.22 -11.71
N VAL A 199 17.22 11.62 -11.36
CA VAL A 199 17.34 10.19 -11.04
C VAL A 199 16.63 9.85 -9.72
N LEU A 200 16.78 10.69 -8.69
CA LEU A 200 16.12 10.53 -7.38
C LEU A 200 14.60 10.82 -7.42
N ALA A 201 14.08 11.48 -8.45
CA ALA A 201 12.65 11.66 -8.64
C ALA A 201 11.91 10.31 -8.85
N PHE A 202 12.59 9.29 -9.38
CA PHE A 202 12.02 7.97 -9.62
C PHE A 202 11.78 7.21 -8.29
N PRO A 203 10.53 6.82 -7.96
CA PRO A 203 10.22 6.13 -6.70
C PRO A 203 11.00 4.82 -6.50
N PHE A 204 11.24 4.06 -7.58
CA PHE A 204 12.01 2.82 -7.51
C PHE A 204 13.47 3.06 -7.08
N VAL A 205 14.13 4.07 -7.65
CA VAL A 205 15.51 4.44 -7.27
C VAL A 205 15.57 4.85 -5.80
N ARG A 206 14.61 5.70 -5.36
CA ARG A 206 14.49 6.09 -3.95
C ARG A 206 14.28 4.90 -3.02
N LEU A 207 13.42 3.95 -3.40
CA LEU A 207 13.13 2.75 -2.61
C LEU A 207 14.38 1.88 -2.45
N VAL A 208 15.08 1.56 -3.55
CA VAL A 208 16.32 0.76 -3.52
C VAL A 208 17.40 1.46 -2.69
N LEU A 209 17.65 2.75 -2.93
CA LEU A 209 18.66 3.53 -2.21
C LEU A 209 18.40 3.55 -0.70
N ALA A 210 17.17 3.84 -0.28
CA ALA A 210 16.82 3.90 1.14
C ALA A 210 16.84 2.54 1.81
N TYR A 211 16.39 1.49 1.10
CA TYR A 211 16.41 0.11 1.59
C TYR A 211 17.84 -0.36 1.86
N VAL A 212 18.74 -0.21 0.88
CA VAL A 212 20.16 -0.57 1.02
C VAL A 212 20.82 0.26 2.12
N LEU A 213 20.56 1.57 2.18
CA LEU A 213 21.12 2.44 3.21
C LEU A 213 20.67 2.05 4.62
N VAL A 214 19.36 2.03 4.89
CA VAL A 214 18.84 1.84 6.25
C VAL A 214 18.96 0.39 6.71
N LEU A 215 18.70 -0.59 5.84
CA LEU A 215 18.76 -2.01 6.22
C LEU A 215 20.20 -2.55 6.15
N TRP A 216 20.86 -2.47 5.00
CA TRP A 216 22.13 -3.16 4.79
C TRP A 216 23.32 -2.38 5.38
N ALA A 217 23.49 -1.11 5.01
CA ALA A 217 24.54 -0.28 5.59
C ALA A 217 24.28 -0.02 7.08
N GLY A 218 23.03 0.18 7.50
CA GLY A 218 22.64 0.25 8.91
C GLY A 218 23.05 -0.99 9.71
N ARG A 219 22.67 -2.21 9.28
CA ARG A 219 23.12 -3.47 9.93
C ARG A 219 24.65 -3.58 9.94
N ALA A 220 25.34 -3.17 8.87
CA ALA A 220 26.80 -3.23 8.79
C ALA A 220 27.51 -2.21 9.70
N VAL A 221 26.91 -1.03 9.94
CA VAL A 221 27.41 -0.03 10.91
C VAL A 221 27.26 -0.55 12.33
N VAL A 222 26.07 -1.06 12.71
CA VAL A 222 25.84 -1.64 14.05
C VAL A 222 26.89 -2.71 14.36
N ARG A 223 27.05 -3.73 13.50
CA ARG A 223 28.04 -4.80 13.70
C ARG A 223 29.49 -4.30 13.84
N ARG A 224 29.88 -3.27 13.08
CA ARG A 224 31.24 -2.70 13.16
C ARG A 224 31.47 -1.89 14.42
N LEU A 225 30.43 -1.28 14.98
CA LEU A 225 30.53 -0.53 16.24
C LEU A 225 30.53 -1.46 17.45
N THR A 226 29.84 -2.59 17.39
CA THR A 226 29.64 -3.47 18.55
C THR A 226 30.60 -4.65 18.64
N GLY A 227 31.12 -5.16 17.51
CA GLY A 227 32.20 -6.17 17.52
C GLY A 227 33.38 -5.80 18.43
N PRO A 228 34.05 -4.65 18.20
CA PRO A 228 35.19 -4.22 19.04
C PRO A 228 34.82 -3.96 20.51
N LEU A 229 33.57 -3.59 20.80
CA LEU A 229 33.09 -3.45 22.18
C LEU A 229 32.97 -4.82 22.86
N TYR A 230 32.47 -5.84 22.15
CA TYR A 230 32.38 -7.20 22.67
C TYR A 230 33.74 -7.88 22.77
N ASP A 231 34.66 -7.65 21.84
CA ASP A 231 36.05 -8.09 21.97
C ASP A 231 36.69 -7.57 23.27
N VAL A 232 36.42 -6.31 23.65
CA VAL A 232 36.88 -5.72 24.92
C VAL A 232 36.14 -6.30 26.13
N PHE A 233 34.82 -6.47 26.08
CA PHE A 233 34.07 -7.06 27.20
C PHE A 233 34.48 -8.52 27.47
N ASP A 234 34.70 -9.28 26.41
CA ASP A 234 35.06 -10.69 26.48
C ASP A 234 36.54 -10.84 26.90
N TRP A 235 37.43 -9.92 26.48
CA TRP A 235 38.79 -9.79 27.04
C TRP A 235 38.78 -9.47 28.55
N VAL A 236 38.00 -8.49 28.99
CA VAL A 236 37.87 -8.13 30.41
C VAL A 236 37.28 -9.30 31.22
N ALA A 237 36.27 -10.00 30.71
CA ALA A 237 35.73 -11.20 31.37
C ALA A 237 36.80 -12.30 31.49
N GLY A 238 37.63 -12.47 30.46
CA GLY A 238 38.76 -13.40 30.47
C GLY A 238 39.81 -13.10 31.55
N LEU A 239 40.03 -11.83 31.90
CA LEU A 239 40.91 -11.44 33.02
C LEU A 239 40.40 -11.98 34.38
N PHE A 240 39.11 -12.28 34.50
CA PHE A 240 38.47 -12.85 35.68
C PHE A 240 38.08 -14.33 35.50
N GLY A 241 38.60 -15.00 34.46
CA GLY A 241 38.33 -16.42 34.19
C GLY A 241 36.92 -16.72 33.65
N GLY A 242 36.17 -15.69 33.22
CA GLY A 242 34.85 -15.83 32.64
C GLY A 242 34.84 -15.66 31.12
N ALA A 243 33.82 -16.19 30.47
CA ALA A 243 33.44 -15.83 29.11
C ALA A 243 31.98 -15.39 29.11
N TYR A 244 31.63 -14.36 28.33
CA TYR A 244 30.22 -14.05 28.09
C TYR A 244 29.61 -15.20 27.26
N PRO A 245 28.45 -15.76 27.64
CA PRO A 245 27.80 -16.77 26.83
C PRO A 245 27.44 -16.18 25.45
N PRO A 246 27.62 -16.93 24.35
CA PRO A 246 27.15 -16.52 23.03
C PRO A 246 25.61 -16.52 23.06
N LEU A 247 25.04 -15.33 23.19
CA LEU A 247 23.60 -15.13 23.26
C LEU A 247 23.03 -14.95 21.85
N PRO A 248 21.88 -15.57 21.52
CA PRO A 248 21.25 -15.41 20.21
C PRO A 248 20.70 -13.99 19.95
N TYR A 249 20.71 -13.10 20.96
CA TYR A 249 20.23 -11.73 20.85
C TYR A 249 21.32 -10.67 21.01
N PRO A 250 21.15 -9.51 20.35
CA PRO A 250 22.02 -8.36 20.53
C PRO A 250 22.05 -7.88 22.01
N ARG A 251 23.23 -7.52 22.56
CA ARG A 251 23.33 -7.04 23.96
C ARG A 251 22.75 -5.61 24.04
N LEU A 252 22.52 -5.07 25.24
CA LEU A 252 21.89 -3.72 25.41
C LEU A 252 22.51 -2.58 24.55
N PRO A 253 23.84 -2.49 24.34
CA PRO A 253 24.43 -1.51 23.42
C PRO A 253 24.02 -1.69 21.94
N ASP A 254 23.92 -2.93 21.46
CA ASP A 254 23.38 -3.21 20.11
C ASP A 254 21.93 -2.73 20.03
N ALA A 255 21.10 -3.01 21.04
CA ALA A 255 19.69 -2.62 21.05
C ALA A 255 19.52 -1.09 20.91
N LEU A 256 20.36 -0.31 21.59
CA LEU A 256 20.38 1.15 21.43
C LEU A 256 20.81 1.56 20.00
N LEU A 257 21.84 0.94 19.44
CA LEU A 257 22.30 1.24 18.08
C LEU A 257 21.31 0.80 16.99
N LEU A 258 20.56 -0.28 17.22
CA LEU A 258 19.46 -0.75 16.37
C LEU A 258 18.28 0.23 16.33
N ILE A 259 18.14 1.11 17.33
CA ILE A 259 17.19 2.24 17.33
C ILE A 259 17.83 3.47 16.67
N VAL A 260 19.02 3.86 17.12
CA VAL A 260 19.65 5.15 16.73
C VAL A 260 20.12 5.16 15.27
N VAL A 261 20.80 4.10 14.80
CA VAL A 261 21.39 4.06 13.46
C VAL A 261 20.33 4.17 12.35
N PRO A 262 19.18 3.46 12.39
CA PRO A 262 18.13 3.65 11.40
C PRO A 262 17.58 5.08 11.32
N PHE A 263 17.36 5.76 12.45
CA PHE A 263 16.95 7.17 12.43
C PHE A 263 18.05 8.07 11.87
N ALA A 264 19.31 7.86 12.30
CA ALA A 264 20.47 8.63 11.85
C ALA A 264 20.76 8.49 10.35
N LEU A 265 20.37 7.37 9.72
CA LEU A 265 20.46 7.17 8.27
C LEU A 265 19.20 7.65 7.52
N TYR A 266 18.01 7.40 8.08
CA TYR A 266 16.74 7.76 7.44
C TYR A 266 16.50 9.27 7.39
N VAL A 267 16.78 10.01 8.47
CA VAL A 267 16.52 11.46 8.53
C VAL A 267 17.34 12.22 7.48
N PRO A 268 18.68 12.04 7.35
CA PRO A 268 19.45 12.65 6.28
C PRO A 268 19.00 12.18 4.89
N TYR A 269 18.67 10.90 4.69
CA TYR A 269 18.13 10.41 3.42
C TYR A 269 16.85 11.18 3.01
N VAL A 270 15.88 11.36 3.93
CA VAL A 270 14.64 12.08 3.63
C VAL A 270 14.89 13.57 3.35
N LEU A 271 15.83 14.19 4.08
CA LEU A 271 16.18 15.60 3.91
C LEU A 271 16.98 15.87 2.62
N LEU A 272 17.86 14.96 2.22
CA LEU A 272 18.80 15.13 1.10
C LEU A 272 18.26 14.53 -0.21
N ALA A 273 17.79 13.28 -0.19
CA ALA A 273 17.33 12.58 -1.40
C ALA A 273 15.85 12.81 -1.72
N GLU A 274 14.98 12.88 -0.70
CA GLU A 274 13.56 13.20 -0.90
C GLU A 274 13.25 14.70 -0.78
N ARG A 275 14.22 15.47 -0.27
CA ARG A 275 14.16 16.94 -0.15
C ARG A 275 12.88 17.44 0.51
N ARG A 276 12.41 16.72 1.53
CA ARG A 276 11.20 16.99 2.33
C ARG A 276 11.51 16.89 3.82
N ARG A 277 10.61 17.38 4.69
CA ARG A 277 10.70 17.09 6.13
C ARG A 277 10.23 15.64 6.39
N PRO A 278 10.87 14.87 7.29
CA PRO A 278 10.46 13.52 7.68
C PRO A 278 9.24 13.58 8.61
N SER A 279 8.10 13.95 8.04
CA SER A 279 6.87 14.27 8.75
C SER A 279 6.23 13.07 9.48
N GLU A 280 6.45 11.87 8.96
CA GLU A 280 6.16 10.58 9.56
C GLU A 280 6.88 10.33 10.90
N LEU A 281 7.96 11.09 11.16
CA LEU A 281 8.69 11.15 12.43
C LEU A 281 8.34 12.36 13.29
N GLY A 282 7.27 13.12 12.98
CA GLY A 282 6.88 14.30 13.75
C GLY A 282 6.82 14.01 15.26
N GLY A 283 7.27 14.94 16.10
CA GLY A 283 7.50 14.72 17.54
C GLY A 283 6.37 15.16 18.48
N GLY A 284 6.76 15.54 19.70
CA GLY A 284 5.88 16.09 20.74
C GLY A 284 5.01 15.06 21.46
N LEU A 285 4.12 15.51 22.35
CA LEU A 285 3.21 14.65 23.14
C LEU A 285 2.37 13.70 22.26
N LYS A 286 2.00 14.12 21.04
CA LYS A 286 1.29 13.28 20.08
C LYS A 286 2.14 12.12 19.53
N ALA A 287 3.48 12.21 19.54
CA ALA A 287 4.35 11.07 19.22
C ALA A 287 4.33 10.05 20.36
N ALA A 288 4.52 10.52 21.61
CA ALA A 288 4.47 9.67 22.80
C ALA A 288 3.10 8.99 22.97
N ALA A 289 2.00 9.71 22.72
CA ALA A 289 0.65 9.14 22.78
C ALA A 289 0.39 8.10 21.67
N GLU A 290 0.88 8.31 20.45
CA GLU A 290 0.80 7.29 19.39
C GLU A 290 1.68 6.08 19.69
N LEU A 291 2.88 6.28 20.25
CA LEU A 291 3.77 5.20 20.67
C LEU A 291 3.15 4.36 21.79
N ALA A 292 2.60 5.01 22.82
CA ALA A 292 1.94 4.34 23.96
C ALA A 292 0.65 3.62 23.53
N ALA A 293 -0.18 4.24 22.69
CA ALA A 293 -1.37 3.58 22.13
C ALA A 293 -1.00 2.39 21.22
N GLY A 294 0.12 2.50 20.50
CA GLY A 294 0.67 1.41 19.71
C GLY A 294 1.12 0.26 20.60
N ALA A 295 1.91 0.56 21.63
CA ALA A 295 2.39 -0.40 22.60
C ALA A 295 1.21 -1.15 23.28
N ALA A 296 0.23 -0.42 23.80
CA ALA A 296 -0.98 -1.00 24.38
C ALA A 296 -1.75 -1.90 23.39
N LEU A 297 -1.81 -1.53 22.10
CA LEU A 297 -2.40 -2.38 21.06
C LEU A 297 -1.57 -3.65 20.83
N GLY A 298 -0.25 -3.55 20.69
CA GLY A 298 0.64 -4.70 20.47
C GLY A 298 0.56 -5.72 21.59
N PHE A 299 0.74 -5.27 22.84
CA PHE A 299 0.59 -6.12 24.03
C PHE A 299 -0.84 -6.68 24.15
N GLY A 300 -1.87 -5.85 23.96
CA GLY A 300 -3.27 -6.28 24.09
C GLY A 300 -3.67 -7.35 23.06
N LEU A 301 -3.20 -7.24 21.81
CA LEU A 301 -3.43 -8.27 20.79
C LEU A 301 -2.67 -9.56 21.09
N PHE A 302 -1.40 -9.48 21.51
CA PHE A 302 -0.62 -10.67 21.82
C PHE A 302 -1.13 -11.38 23.10
N ALA A 303 -1.47 -10.63 24.14
CA ALA A 303 -2.08 -11.16 25.36
C ALA A 303 -3.44 -11.84 25.07
N LEU A 304 -4.23 -11.32 24.13
CA LEU A 304 -5.46 -11.96 23.66
C LEU A 304 -5.17 -13.28 22.93
N ILE A 305 -4.14 -13.33 22.08
CA ILE A 305 -3.71 -14.55 21.40
C ILE A 305 -3.29 -15.61 22.43
N VAL A 306 -2.42 -15.27 23.38
CA VAL A 306 -1.99 -16.18 24.44
C VAL A 306 -3.16 -16.64 25.31
N ALA A 307 -4.12 -15.76 25.63
CA ALA A 307 -5.32 -16.13 26.38
C ALA A 307 -6.19 -17.15 25.62
N ILE A 308 -6.38 -16.97 24.30
CA ILE A 308 -7.11 -17.92 23.45
C ILE A 308 -6.36 -19.27 23.39
N LEU A 309 -5.03 -19.24 23.23
CA LEU A 309 -4.20 -20.44 23.18
C LEU A 309 -4.20 -21.21 24.51
N ALA A 310 -4.16 -20.50 25.64
CA ALA A 310 -4.25 -21.09 26.98
C ALA A 310 -5.62 -21.75 27.21
N VAL A 311 -6.73 -21.08 26.84
CA VAL A 311 -8.08 -21.66 26.90
C VAL A 311 -8.23 -22.87 25.97
N ALA A 312 -7.54 -22.88 24.83
CA ALA A 312 -7.49 -24.03 23.92
C ALA A 312 -6.53 -25.15 24.37
N GLY A 313 -5.83 -25.01 25.51
CA GLY A 313 -4.84 -25.97 26.00
C GLY A 313 -3.51 -25.99 25.24
N ALA A 314 -3.29 -25.04 24.34
CA ALA A 314 -2.09 -24.95 23.49
C ALA A 314 -0.94 -24.13 24.10
N TYR A 315 -1.17 -23.46 25.24
CA TYR A 315 -0.17 -22.69 25.98
C TYR A 315 -0.25 -23.03 27.48
N GLU A 316 0.86 -23.48 28.07
CA GLU A 316 1.00 -23.86 29.48
C GLU A 316 2.10 -23.00 30.14
N VAL A 317 1.87 -22.50 31.36
CA VAL A 317 2.89 -21.81 32.16
C VAL A 317 3.51 -22.80 33.14
N LEU A 318 4.81 -23.08 32.97
CA LEU A 318 5.57 -24.02 33.81
C LEU A 318 6.21 -23.34 35.03
N GLY A 319 6.37 -22.01 35.01
CA GLY A 319 6.98 -21.24 36.09
C GLY A 319 7.31 -19.81 35.69
N THR A 320 8.12 -19.14 36.51
CA THR A 320 8.49 -17.73 36.30
C THR A 320 9.98 -17.46 36.50
N GLN A 321 10.53 -16.51 35.75
CA GLN A 321 11.89 -15.97 35.88
C GLN A 321 11.87 -14.51 36.38
N SER A 322 13.03 -14.02 36.82
CA SER A 322 13.19 -12.62 37.24
C SER A 322 12.98 -11.66 36.06
N TRP A 323 12.48 -10.45 36.33
CA TRP A 323 12.27 -9.39 35.33
C TRP A 323 13.54 -9.02 34.54
N THR A 324 14.73 -9.35 35.07
CA THR A 324 16.02 -9.13 34.40
C THR A 324 16.13 -9.84 33.05
N VAL A 325 15.30 -10.84 32.75
CA VAL A 325 15.25 -11.50 31.43
C VAL A 325 14.70 -10.60 30.32
N LEU A 326 13.95 -9.54 30.66
CA LEU A 326 13.42 -8.57 29.68
C LEU A 326 14.53 -7.88 28.86
N GLN A 327 15.78 -7.86 29.35
CA GLN A 327 16.91 -7.32 28.59
C GLN A 327 17.16 -8.06 27.28
N TRP A 328 16.83 -9.35 27.20
CA TRP A 328 16.98 -10.15 25.98
C TRP A 328 15.93 -9.77 24.93
N SER A 329 14.70 -9.54 25.36
CA SER A 329 13.58 -9.12 24.49
C SER A 329 13.61 -7.63 24.14
N ALA A 330 14.31 -6.80 24.92
CA ALA A 330 14.52 -5.39 24.59
C ALA A 330 15.23 -5.20 23.23
N ALA A 331 16.09 -6.15 22.84
CA ALA A 331 16.72 -6.16 21.51
C ALA A 331 15.73 -6.52 20.39
N ALA A 332 14.81 -7.46 20.62
CA ALA A 332 13.74 -7.78 19.67
C ALA A 332 12.77 -6.61 19.47
N ALA A 333 12.47 -5.86 20.54
CA ALA A 333 11.70 -4.62 20.48
C ALA A 333 12.45 -3.48 19.77
N ALA A 334 13.78 -3.41 19.92
CA ALA A 334 14.63 -2.44 19.21
C ALA A 334 14.70 -2.73 17.69
N VAL A 335 14.75 -4.01 17.31
CA VAL A 335 14.70 -4.45 15.90
C VAL A 335 13.46 -3.92 15.17
N SER A 336 12.31 -3.92 15.85
CA SER A 336 11.04 -3.39 15.33
C SER A 336 11.17 -1.94 14.80
N VAL A 337 11.97 -1.08 15.45
CA VAL A 337 12.16 0.32 15.03
C VAL A 337 12.75 0.40 13.61
N ARG A 338 13.83 -0.36 13.37
CA ARG A 338 14.47 -0.46 12.05
C ARG A 338 13.48 -0.92 10.99
N GLU A 339 12.67 -1.91 11.33
CA GLU A 339 11.76 -2.55 10.39
C GLU A 339 10.56 -1.67 10.07
N GLU A 340 9.99 -0.95 11.02
CA GLU A 340 8.96 0.04 10.71
C GLU A 340 9.48 1.18 9.84
N ILE A 341 10.72 1.64 10.03
CA ILE A 341 11.35 2.62 9.13
C ILE A 341 11.52 2.05 7.72
N VAL A 342 11.99 0.81 7.58
CA VAL A 342 12.20 0.15 6.28
C VAL A 342 10.88 -0.19 5.58
N PHE A 343 10.00 -0.94 6.21
CA PHE A 343 8.79 -1.44 5.57
C PHE A 343 7.72 -0.35 5.47
N ARG A 344 7.46 0.40 6.55
CA ARG A 344 6.35 1.38 6.58
C ARG A 344 6.84 2.78 6.15
N GLY A 345 8.02 3.20 6.61
CA GLY A 345 8.64 4.50 6.30
C GLY A 345 9.29 4.61 4.91
N ILE A 346 9.67 3.49 4.27
CA ILE A 346 10.27 3.43 2.93
C ILE A 346 9.36 2.66 1.97
N VAL A 347 9.26 1.32 2.10
CA VAL A 347 8.66 0.45 1.08
C VAL A 347 7.19 0.80 0.82
N LEU A 348 6.34 0.79 1.86
CA LEU A 348 4.92 1.11 1.77
C LEU A 348 4.69 2.55 1.28
N ARG A 349 5.31 3.53 1.95
CA ARG A 349 5.11 4.95 1.66
C ARG A 349 5.52 5.32 0.22
N ILE A 350 6.70 4.86 -0.24
CA ILE A 350 7.20 5.21 -1.58
C ILE A 350 6.40 4.47 -2.66
N SER A 351 6.06 3.20 -2.44
CA SER A 351 5.23 2.42 -3.38
C SER A 351 3.84 3.03 -3.56
N GLU A 352 3.24 3.54 -2.48
CA GLU A 352 1.92 4.17 -2.50
C GLU A 352 1.85 5.38 -3.45
N GLU A 353 2.94 6.12 -3.63
CA GLU A 353 3.00 7.30 -4.50
C GLU A 353 2.56 7.04 -5.95
N ARG A 354 2.74 5.80 -6.43
CA ARG A 354 2.35 5.36 -7.78
C ARG A 354 1.27 4.30 -7.76
N LEU A 355 1.39 3.32 -6.86
CA LEU A 355 0.60 2.09 -6.87
C LEU A 355 -0.72 2.22 -6.09
N GLY A 356 -0.89 3.28 -5.30
CA GLY A 356 -2.01 3.42 -4.37
C GLY A 356 -1.86 2.51 -3.16
N THR A 357 -2.72 2.69 -2.16
CA THR A 357 -2.50 2.08 -0.83
C THR A 357 -2.57 0.57 -0.84
N TRP A 358 -3.55 -0.03 -1.54
CA TRP A 358 -3.76 -1.49 -1.50
C TRP A 358 -2.60 -2.29 -2.09
N LEU A 359 -2.10 -1.89 -3.27
CA LEU A 359 -0.97 -2.58 -3.90
C LEU A 359 0.36 -2.29 -3.17
N ALA A 360 0.53 -1.08 -2.62
CA ALA A 360 1.68 -0.77 -1.77
C ALA A 360 1.68 -1.58 -0.46
N LEU A 361 0.52 -1.76 0.17
CA LEU A 361 0.36 -2.58 1.37
C LEU A 361 0.67 -4.04 1.07
N LEU A 362 0.12 -4.60 -0.02
CA LEU A 362 0.42 -5.96 -0.47
C LEU A 362 1.92 -6.17 -0.70
N LEU A 363 2.57 -5.30 -1.47
CA LEU A 363 4.01 -5.41 -1.74
C LEU A 363 4.87 -5.27 -0.49
N SER A 364 4.54 -4.32 0.39
CA SER A 364 5.25 -4.16 1.67
C SER A 364 5.07 -5.35 2.59
N SER A 365 3.91 -6.01 2.55
CA SER A 365 3.59 -7.14 3.43
C SER A 365 4.24 -8.43 2.92
N LEU A 366 4.17 -8.71 1.61
CA LEU A 366 4.89 -9.82 0.98
C LEU A 366 6.41 -9.69 1.14
N TRP A 367 6.96 -8.48 0.99
CA TRP A 367 8.38 -8.25 1.21
C TRP A 367 8.78 -8.43 2.70
N PHE A 368 7.89 -8.07 3.63
CA PHE A 368 8.12 -8.30 5.07
C PHE A 368 8.19 -9.79 5.38
N GLY A 369 7.21 -10.59 4.95
CA GLY A 369 7.25 -12.05 5.16
C GLY A 369 8.39 -12.76 4.44
N LEU A 370 8.75 -12.33 3.22
CA LEU A 370 9.86 -12.93 2.48
C LEU A 370 11.21 -12.77 3.18
N VAL A 371 11.47 -11.64 3.85
CA VAL A 371 12.73 -11.49 4.63
C VAL A 371 12.72 -12.27 5.96
N HIS A 372 11.56 -12.72 6.44
CA HIS A 372 11.43 -13.58 7.62
C HIS A 372 11.60 -15.07 7.30
N MET A 373 11.65 -15.46 6.01
CA MET A 373 12.01 -16.82 5.60
C MET A 373 13.49 -17.17 5.82
N ASP A 374 14.31 -16.18 6.23
CA ASP A 374 15.72 -16.34 6.64
C ASP A 374 15.85 -16.59 8.17
N ASN A 375 14.74 -16.55 8.92
CA ASN A 375 14.72 -16.81 10.35
C ASN A 375 14.82 -18.33 10.65
N PRO A 376 15.29 -18.73 11.84
CA PRO A 376 15.18 -20.11 12.30
C PRO A 376 13.74 -20.61 12.28
N ASN A 377 13.56 -21.90 12.01
CA ASN A 377 12.25 -22.56 11.96
C ASN A 377 11.25 -21.96 10.93
N ALA A 378 11.70 -21.08 10.03
CA ALA A 378 10.86 -20.47 9.00
C ALA A 378 10.88 -21.28 7.69
N GLY A 379 9.70 -21.56 7.16
CA GLY A 379 9.48 -22.07 5.82
C GLY A 379 8.54 -21.15 5.01
N LEU A 380 7.90 -21.72 4.00
CA LEU A 380 6.96 -20.98 3.15
C LEU A 380 5.69 -20.56 3.91
N TRP A 381 5.20 -21.39 4.85
CA TRP A 381 4.00 -21.07 5.62
C TRP A 381 4.25 -19.90 6.57
N GLU A 382 5.38 -19.90 7.26
CA GLU A 382 5.76 -18.91 8.27
C GLU A 382 5.99 -17.54 7.62
N GLY A 383 6.72 -17.51 6.49
CA GLY A 383 6.87 -16.32 5.67
C GLY A 383 5.53 -15.79 5.13
N LEU A 384 4.62 -16.68 4.71
CA LEU A 384 3.26 -16.27 4.29
C LEU A 384 2.40 -15.79 5.47
N ALA A 385 2.51 -16.41 6.64
CA ALA A 385 1.81 -15.99 7.85
C ALA A 385 2.24 -14.57 8.20
N ILE A 386 3.54 -14.30 8.37
CA ILE A 386 4.11 -12.97 8.62
C ILE A 386 3.64 -11.95 7.55
N ALA A 387 3.61 -12.36 6.28
CA ALA A 387 3.12 -11.51 5.18
C ALA A 387 1.61 -11.21 5.22
N VAL A 388 0.78 -12.03 5.86
CA VAL A 388 -0.68 -11.84 5.92
C VAL A 388 -1.15 -11.29 7.26
N PHE A 389 -0.43 -11.55 8.36
CA PHE A 389 -0.80 -11.12 9.71
C PHE A 389 -0.05 -9.82 10.11
N ALA A 390 1.28 -9.86 10.20
CA ALA A 390 2.10 -8.72 10.66
C ALA A 390 2.21 -7.61 9.60
N GLY A 391 2.36 -8.00 8.33
CA GLY A 391 2.41 -7.11 7.18
C GLY A 391 1.25 -6.10 7.18
N PRO A 392 -0.01 -6.56 7.09
CA PRO A 392 -1.20 -5.71 7.11
C PRO A 392 -1.44 -4.99 8.43
N LEU A 393 -1.21 -5.62 9.59
CA LEU A 393 -1.47 -4.98 10.90
C LEU A 393 -0.64 -3.71 11.09
N LEU A 394 0.68 -3.84 10.94
CA LEU A 394 1.61 -2.74 11.15
C LEU A 394 1.53 -1.72 10.00
N GLY A 395 1.25 -2.20 8.77
CA GLY A 395 0.90 -1.33 7.65
C GLY A 395 -0.37 -0.51 7.91
N ALA A 396 -1.39 -1.10 8.54
CA ALA A 396 -2.63 -0.41 8.92
C ALA A 396 -2.40 0.58 10.08
N CYS A 397 -1.55 0.26 11.07
CA CYS A 397 -1.10 1.22 12.08
C CYS A 397 -0.48 2.47 11.44
N TYR A 398 0.45 2.30 10.51
CA TYR A 398 1.03 3.43 9.76
C TYR A 398 -0.03 4.18 8.94
N LEU A 399 -0.91 3.46 8.22
CA LEU A 399 -1.93 4.09 7.37
C LEU A 399 -3.01 4.84 8.17
N ALA A 400 -3.28 4.45 9.41
CA ALA A 400 -4.25 5.11 10.28
C ALA A 400 -3.76 6.48 10.82
N THR A 401 -2.45 6.68 10.98
CA THR A 401 -1.85 7.92 11.54
C THR A 401 -1.05 8.74 10.54
N ARG A 402 -0.53 8.09 9.48
CA ARG A 402 0.56 8.55 8.59
C ARG A 402 1.89 8.83 9.30
N ARG A 403 2.09 8.26 10.49
CA ARG A 403 3.29 8.39 11.33
C ARG A 403 3.75 7.01 11.80
N LEU A 404 5.05 6.86 12.05
CA LEU A 404 5.61 5.54 12.41
C LEU A 404 5.32 5.14 13.87
N TRP A 405 5.10 6.09 14.78
CA TRP A 405 5.02 5.84 16.22
C TRP A 405 3.99 4.78 16.64
N LEU A 406 2.79 4.76 16.04
CA LEU A 406 1.78 3.74 16.35
C LEU A 406 2.23 2.34 15.92
N ALA A 407 2.87 2.22 14.75
CA ALA A 407 3.36 0.93 14.25
C ALA A 407 4.61 0.47 15.01
N ILE A 408 5.53 1.39 15.34
CA ILE A 408 6.71 1.13 16.16
C ILE A 408 6.28 0.63 17.55
N GLY A 409 5.33 1.31 18.20
CA GLY A 409 4.85 0.89 19.52
C GLY A 409 4.21 -0.49 19.48
N ALA A 410 3.34 -0.74 18.50
CA ALA A 410 2.65 -2.02 18.34
C ALA A 410 3.63 -3.17 18.09
N HIS A 411 4.58 -3.00 17.17
CA HIS A 411 5.59 -4.01 16.86
C HIS A 411 6.55 -4.23 18.04
N ALA A 412 7.06 -3.16 18.66
CA ALA A 412 8.01 -3.27 19.75
C ALA A 412 7.42 -3.95 21.00
N LEU A 413 6.18 -3.62 21.40
CA LEU A 413 5.55 -4.27 22.56
C LEU A 413 4.90 -5.63 22.22
N TRP A 414 4.65 -5.93 20.94
CA TRP A 414 4.36 -7.30 20.49
C TRP A 414 5.57 -8.21 20.74
N ASN A 415 6.74 -7.87 20.20
CA ASN A 415 7.96 -8.67 20.36
C ASN A 415 8.41 -8.78 21.83
N LEU A 416 8.24 -7.70 22.62
CA LEU A 416 8.49 -7.73 24.06
C LEU A 416 7.49 -8.63 24.80
N ALA A 417 6.21 -8.62 24.41
CA ALA A 417 5.20 -9.48 25.01
C ALA A 417 5.48 -10.95 24.68
N GLU A 418 5.66 -11.28 23.40
CA GLU A 418 5.85 -12.63 22.88
C GLU A 418 7.01 -13.37 23.55
N GLY A 419 8.22 -12.84 23.43
CA GLY A 419 9.40 -13.42 24.05
C GLY A 419 9.53 -13.06 25.52
N GLY A 420 9.53 -11.76 25.83
CA GLY A 420 9.94 -11.25 27.14
C GLY A 420 8.94 -11.44 28.27
N ILE A 421 7.64 -11.44 27.97
CA ILE A 421 6.60 -11.59 29.00
C ILE A 421 6.07 -13.03 28.97
N PHE A 422 5.55 -13.48 27.83
CA PHE A 422 4.89 -14.77 27.68
C PHE A 422 5.84 -15.93 27.38
N GLY A 423 7.12 -15.69 27.10
CA GLY A 423 8.14 -16.74 26.98
C GLY A 423 7.89 -17.73 25.86
N THR A 424 7.52 -17.20 24.68
CA THR A 424 7.39 -17.98 23.43
C THR A 424 8.48 -17.57 22.45
N THR A 425 8.61 -18.28 21.32
CA THR A 425 9.56 -17.90 20.26
C THR A 425 9.09 -16.63 19.54
N VAL A 426 10.00 -15.67 19.35
CA VAL A 426 9.75 -14.45 18.56
C VAL A 426 10.20 -14.70 17.13
N SER A 427 9.25 -14.79 16.20
CA SER A 427 9.48 -15.10 14.78
C SER A 427 10.48 -16.25 14.56
N GLY A 428 10.32 -17.36 15.31
CA GLY A 428 11.17 -18.55 15.25
C GLY A 428 12.44 -18.54 16.11
N TYR A 429 12.80 -17.43 16.76
CA TYR A 429 13.93 -17.38 17.70
C TYR A 429 13.48 -17.58 19.16
N GLU A 430 14.17 -18.40 19.94
CA GLU A 430 13.87 -18.65 21.37
C GLU A 430 14.32 -17.48 22.25
N VAL A 431 13.42 -16.70 22.87
CA VAL A 431 13.80 -15.64 23.83
C VAL A 431 13.48 -16.07 25.27
N PRO A 432 14.37 -15.86 26.25
CA PRO A 432 14.01 -16.02 27.67
C PRO A 432 12.95 -14.99 28.09
N GLY A 433 11.85 -15.48 28.67
CA GLY A 433 10.72 -14.67 29.13
C GLY A 433 10.45 -14.77 30.64
N ILE A 434 9.69 -13.81 31.17
CA ILE A 434 9.25 -13.81 32.57
C ILE A 434 8.42 -15.05 32.87
N LEU A 435 7.50 -15.44 31.98
CA LEU A 435 6.84 -16.74 32.05
C LEU A 435 7.71 -17.79 31.36
N VAL A 436 8.00 -18.89 32.05
CA VAL A 436 8.54 -20.09 31.40
C VAL A 436 7.36 -20.85 30.84
N SER A 437 7.17 -20.81 29.52
CA SER A 437 6.00 -21.41 28.88
C SER A 437 6.33 -22.68 28.10
N ARG A 438 5.29 -23.44 27.79
CA ARG A 438 5.32 -24.55 26.83
C ARG A 438 4.16 -24.37 25.85
N MET A 439 4.51 -24.32 24.57
CA MET A 439 3.56 -24.46 23.46
C MET A 439 3.25 -25.95 23.25
N SER A 440 1.98 -26.29 23.00
CA SER A 440 1.56 -27.67 22.71
C SER A 440 0.37 -27.72 21.74
N GLY A 441 0.01 -28.91 21.29
CA GLY A 441 -1.05 -29.10 20.29
C GLY A 441 -0.59 -28.92 18.83
N PRO A 442 -1.51 -29.03 17.87
CA PRO A 442 -1.19 -29.08 16.44
C PRO A 442 -0.67 -27.73 15.92
N GLU A 443 0.20 -27.77 14.90
CA GLU A 443 0.90 -26.59 14.37
C GLU A 443 -0.01 -25.47 13.87
N TRP A 444 -1.21 -25.78 13.36
CA TRP A 444 -2.16 -24.73 12.96
C TRP A 444 -2.66 -23.89 14.15
N LEU A 445 -2.63 -24.45 15.36
CA LEU A 445 -3.04 -23.82 16.61
C LEU A 445 -1.85 -23.24 17.36
N SER A 446 -0.76 -23.98 17.53
CA SER A 446 0.44 -23.53 18.26
C SER A 446 1.39 -22.67 17.43
N GLY A 447 1.36 -22.80 16.10
CA GLY A 447 2.38 -22.28 15.19
C GLY A 447 3.70 -23.07 15.21
N GLY A 448 3.71 -24.28 15.81
CA GLY A 448 4.85 -25.19 15.79
C GLY A 448 6.13 -24.58 16.37
N ALA A 449 7.28 -24.90 15.76
CA ALA A 449 8.59 -24.40 16.18
C ALA A 449 8.84 -22.92 15.85
N PHE A 450 8.01 -22.31 15.00
CA PHE A 450 8.08 -20.87 14.72
C PHE A 450 7.44 -20.04 15.85
N GLY A 451 6.40 -20.58 16.48
CA GLY A 451 5.67 -19.98 17.61
C GLY A 451 4.32 -19.39 17.22
N PRO A 452 3.63 -18.73 18.18
CA PRO A 452 2.25 -18.24 18.02
C PRO A 452 2.01 -17.43 16.75
N GLU A 453 3.01 -16.73 16.21
CA GLU A 453 2.96 -16.03 14.93
C GLU A 453 2.53 -16.87 13.72
N ALA A 454 2.90 -18.16 13.66
CA ALA A 454 2.47 -19.06 12.59
C ALA A 454 1.06 -19.68 12.81
N SER A 455 0.38 -19.33 13.92
CA SER A 455 -0.95 -19.87 14.24
C SER A 455 -2.10 -19.18 13.50
N TRP A 456 -3.19 -19.94 13.31
CA TRP A 456 -4.44 -19.41 12.77
C TRP A 456 -5.16 -18.46 13.75
N VAL A 457 -4.87 -18.57 15.07
CA VAL A 457 -5.37 -17.65 16.10
C VAL A 457 -4.78 -16.26 15.88
N THR A 458 -3.45 -16.17 15.73
CA THR A 458 -2.76 -14.91 15.41
C THR A 458 -3.27 -14.31 14.11
N LEU A 459 -3.43 -15.13 13.06
CA LEU A 459 -3.97 -14.71 11.77
C LEU A 459 -5.36 -14.08 11.93
N GLY A 460 -6.29 -14.72 12.64
CA GLY A 460 -7.66 -14.22 12.87
C GLY A 460 -7.71 -12.92 13.68
N VAL A 461 -6.99 -12.85 14.80
CA VAL A 461 -6.94 -11.68 15.69
C VAL A 461 -6.34 -10.47 14.97
N THR A 462 -5.18 -10.63 14.32
CA THR A 462 -4.48 -9.53 13.66
C THR A 462 -5.15 -9.07 12.36
N LEU A 463 -5.77 -9.95 11.58
CA LEU A 463 -6.57 -9.54 10.41
C LEU A 463 -7.80 -8.74 10.83
N THR A 464 -8.44 -9.11 11.95
CA THR A 464 -9.56 -8.34 12.51
C THR A 464 -9.11 -6.94 12.94
N ALA A 465 -8.00 -6.83 13.68
CA ALA A 465 -7.41 -5.55 14.05
C ALA A 465 -6.97 -4.72 12.82
N SER A 466 -6.38 -5.37 11.81
CA SER A 466 -6.00 -4.75 10.53
C SER A 466 -7.21 -4.16 9.81
N ALA A 467 -8.31 -4.90 9.71
CA ALA A 467 -9.54 -4.44 9.08
C ALA A 467 -10.13 -3.20 9.80
N ILE A 468 -10.11 -3.19 11.14
CA ILE A 468 -10.56 -2.04 11.96
C ILE A 468 -9.66 -0.82 11.70
N LEU A 469 -8.33 -0.98 11.73
CA LEU A 469 -7.37 0.11 11.49
C LEU A 469 -7.45 0.64 10.05
N LEU A 470 -7.64 -0.23 9.05
CA LEU A 470 -7.85 0.16 7.66
C LEU A 470 -9.20 0.88 7.47
N ALA A 471 -10.25 0.48 8.18
CA ALA A 471 -11.52 1.21 8.20
C ALA A 471 -11.37 2.60 8.84
N ILE A 472 -10.56 2.73 9.90
CA ILE A 472 -10.21 4.04 10.49
C ILE A 472 -9.42 4.89 9.48
N ALA A 473 -8.43 4.32 8.79
CA ALA A 473 -7.67 5.01 7.74
C ALA A 473 -8.58 5.45 6.57
N ALA A 474 -9.54 4.61 6.15
CA ALA A 474 -10.54 4.94 5.13
C ALA A 474 -11.43 6.11 5.58
N ARG A 475 -11.98 6.07 6.80
CA ARG A 475 -12.81 7.14 7.39
C ARG A 475 -12.03 8.46 7.52
N ARG A 476 -10.73 8.41 7.79
CA ARG A 476 -9.82 9.58 7.80
C ARG A 476 -9.45 10.10 6.41
N GLY A 477 -9.88 9.45 5.32
CA GLY A 477 -9.51 9.81 3.95
C GLY A 477 -8.03 9.55 3.63
N TYR A 478 -7.40 8.63 4.37
CA TYR A 478 -5.97 8.36 4.26
C TYR A 478 -5.63 7.28 3.22
N LEU A 479 -6.60 6.55 2.67
CA LEU A 479 -6.36 5.61 1.57
C LEU A 479 -6.27 6.36 0.22
N ARG A 480 -5.31 5.96 -0.64
CA ARG A 480 -4.98 6.61 -1.91
C ARG A 480 -5.25 5.70 -3.11
N PRO A 481 -5.89 6.19 -4.18
CA PRO A 481 -6.04 5.44 -5.42
C PRO A 481 -4.71 5.37 -6.20
N PRO A 482 -4.50 4.35 -7.06
CA PRO A 482 -3.34 4.25 -7.93
C PRO A 482 -3.22 5.45 -8.88
N ARG A 483 -2.00 5.99 -9.06
CA ARG A 483 -1.70 7.08 -10.00
C ARG A 483 -1.20 6.56 -11.36
N LEU A 484 -1.77 5.44 -11.82
CA LEU A 484 -1.40 4.75 -13.06
C LEU A 484 -1.87 5.47 -14.34
N ARG A 485 -2.62 6.58 -14.22
CA ARG A 485 -3.21 7.29 -15.35
C ARG A 485 -2.90 8.78 -15.28
N ARG A 486 -1.81 9.22 -15.94
CA ARG A 486 -1.88 10.49 -16.65
C ARG A 486 -2.99 10.30 -17.67
N ARG A 487 -4.07 11.09 -17.61
CA ARG A 487 -4.85 11.30 -18.83
C ARG A 487 -3.84 11.91 -19.80
N LEU A 488 -3.68 11.31 -20.98
CA LEU A 488 -3.31 12.09 -22.15
C LEU A 488 -4.48 13.07 -22.32
N ALA A 489 -4.36 14.25 -21.71
CA ALA A 489 -4.98 15.40 -22.32
C ALA A 489 -4.36 15.47 -23.73
N PRO A 490 -5.15 15.64 -24.79
CA PRO A 490 -4.58 16.16 -26.02
C PRO A 490 -3.90 17.48 -25.62
N ASP A 491 -2.61 17.61 -25.89
CA ASP A 491 -1.94 18.89 -25.73
C ASP A 491 -2.70 19.87 -26.62
N GLY A 492 -3.44 20.80 -26.00
CA GLY A 492 -4.06 21.92 -26.71
C GLY A 492 -2.94 22.61 -27.47
N PRO A 493 -3.14 22.93 -28.76
CA PRO A 493 -2.02 23.25 -29.63
C PRO A 493 -1.25 24.43 -29.05
N TRP A 494 0.07 24.25 -29.02
CA TRP A 494 1.00 25.36 -29.11
C TRP A 494 0.75 26.06 -30.45
N ALA A 495 -0.26 26.93 -30.49
CA ALA A 495 -0.31 28.00 -31.45
C ALA A 495 0.91 28.88 -31.14
N GLY A 496 1.89 28.85 -32.03
CA GLY A 496 3.14 29.57 -31.82
C GLY A 496 2.87 31.07 -31.90
N ASP A 497 3.09 31.78 -30.79
CA ASP A 497 3.34 33.22 -30.81
C ASP A 497 4.75 33.46 -31.37
N GLY A 498 4.88 33.26 -32.68
CA GLY A 498 6.06 33.55 -33.48
C GLY A 498 5.70 34.55 -34.59
N GLU A 499 6.57 35.54 -34.77
CA GLU A 499 6.55 36.52 -35.87
C GLU A 499 5.32 37.44 -35.97
N ARG A 500 5.36 38.55 -35.20
CA ARG A 500 5.09 39.88 -35.78
C ARG A 500 6.10 40.91 -35.29
N ALA A 501 7.13 41.16 -36.10
CA ALA A 501 7.94 42.36 -36.01
C ALA A 501 8.21 42.88 -37.43
N GLN A 502 7.80 44.15 -37.66
CA GLN A 502 8.19 45.05 -38.75
C GLN A 502 7.61 44.78 -40.16
N GLY A 503 7.18 45.88 -40.83
CA GLY A 503 7.15 45.93 -42.31
C GLY A 503 5.90 46.45 -43.04
N ALA A 504 5.34 47.60 -42.68
CA ALA A 504 4.66 48.56 -43.59
C ALA A 504 4.17 49.80 -42.80
#